data_AF-A0A351Z403-F1
#
_entry.id   AF-A0A351Z403-F1
#
_cell.length_a   1.000
_cell.length_b   1.000
_cell.length_c   1.000
_cell.angle_alpha   90.00
_cell.angle_beta   90.00
_cell.angle_gamma   90.00
#
_symmetry.space_group_name_H-M   'P 1'
#
loop_
_entity.id
_entity.type
_entity.pdbx_description
1 polymer ?
#
loop_
_entity_poly.entity_id
_entity_poly.type
_entity_poly.pdbx_seq_one_letter_code
_entity_poly.pdbx_strand_id
1 'polypeptide(L)' 'MEFSQEGKDRVRATGAKGPVTRYELPRLRALNFVIENALGGGVTISLALDAHGKSLSYLMLDIELPGV' A
#
# COMPACT_ATOMS: atom_id res chain seq x y z
N MET A 1 -16.30 6.47 13.09
CA MET A 1 -16.42 5.04 12.72
C MET A 1 -15.07 4.41 12.99
N GLU A 2 -14.94 3.75 14.13
CA GLU A 2 -13.66 3.26 14.66
C GLU A 2 -13.40 1.88 14.06
N PHE A 3 -12.46 1.79 13.12
CA PHE A 3 -12.03 0.51 12.58
C PHE A 3 -11.22 -0.19 13.68
N SER A 4 -11.75 -1.26 14.26
CA SER A 4 -11.01 -2.13 15.17
C SER A 4 -9.87 -2.79 14.39
N GLN A 5 -8.64 -2.29 14.57
CA GLN A 5 -7.44 -2.69 13.85
C GLN A 5 -6.78 -3.91 14.53
N GLU A 6 -7.33 -5.10 14.33
CA GLU A 6 -6.58 -6.35 14.55
C GLU A 6 -5.71 -6.63 13.33
N GLY A 7 -4.43 -7.00 13.53
CA GLY A 7 -3.50 -7.34 12.44
C GLY A 7 -2.75 -6.15 11.80
N LYS A 8 -2.19 -5.26 12.62
CA LYS A 8 -1.33 -4.15 12.16
C LYS A 8 0.15 -4.50 12.26
N ASP A 9 0.88 -4.36 11.17
CA ASP A 9 2.33 -4.53 11.15
C ASP A 9 3.06 -3.61 10.15
N ARG A 10 4.39 -3.51 10.31
CA ARG A 10 5.25 -2.70 9.43
C ARG A 10 5.82 -3.58 8.34
N VAL A 11 5.67 -3.12 7.10
CA VAL A 11 6.19 -3.81 5.92
C VAL A 11 7.16 -2.91 5.17
N ARG A 12 7.97 -3.50 4.29
CA ARG A 12 8.83 -2.75 3.37
C ARG A 12 8.17 -2.70 2.00
N ALA A 13 8.28 -1.58 1.30
CA ALA A 13 7.82 -1.44 -0.07
C ALA A 13 8.92 -0.82 -0.94
N THR A 14 9.23 -1.48 -2.05
CA THR A 14 10.16 -0.96 -3.04
C THR A 14 9.56 0.27 -3.71
N GLY A 15 10.22 1.43 -3.57
CA GLY A 15 9.75 2.71 -4.09
C GLY A 15 9.11 3.65 -3.05
N ALA A 16 8.84 3.18 -1.83
CA ALA A 16 8.43 4.03 -0.72
C ALA A 16 9.64 4.51 0.08
N LYS A 17 9.72 5.83 0.35
CA LYS A 17 10.76 6.41 1.23
C LYS A 17 10.34 6.44 2.69
N GLY A 18 9.03 6.51 2.96
CA GLY A 18 8.49 6.55 4.32
C GLY A 18 8.07 5.16 4.84
N PRO A 19 7.71 5.08 6.13
CA PRO A 19 7.21 3.84 6.71
C PRO A 19 5.93 3.38 6.00
N VAL A 20 5.81 2.06 5.87
CA VAL A 20 4.60 1.41 5.34
C VAL A 20 3.97 0.58 6.45
N THR A 21 2.69 0.84 6.68
CA THR A 21 1.89 0.09 7.64
C THR A 21 0.85 -0.72 6.89
N ARG A 22 0.81 -2.03 7.15
CA ARG A 22 -0.23 -2.92 6.65
C ARG A 22 -1.30 -3.09 7.72
N TYR A 23 -2.55 -3.05 7.27
CA TYR A 23 -3.73 -3.35 8.04
C TYR A 23 -4.46 -4.52 7.38
N GLU A 24 -4.67 -5.59 8.13
CA GLU A 24 -5.56 -6.66 7.71
C GLU A 24 -7.01 -6.21 7.85
N LEU A 25 -7.82 -6.50 6.82
CA LEU A 25 -9.26 -6.25 6.82
C LEU A 25 -10.01 -7.58 6.66
N PRO A 26 -10.12 -8.39 7.73
CA PRO A 26 -10.59 -9.78 7.62
C PRO A 26 -11.99 -9.90 7.02
N ARG A 27 -12.90 -8.98 7.38
CA ARG A 27 -14.29 -8.95 6.88
C ARG A 27 -14.39 -8.67 5.38
N LEU A 28 -13.38 -8.05 4.79
CA LEU A 28 -13.30 -7.75 3.36
C LEU A 28 -12.39 -8.72 2.61
N ARG A 29 -11.67 -9.60 3.33
CA ARG A 29 -10.58 -10.43 2.77
C ARG A 29 -9.59 -9.58 1.98
N ALA A 30 -9.22 -8.43 2.54
CA ALA A 30 -8.37 -7.44 1.89
C ALA A 30 -7.25 -6.98 2.83
N LEU A 31 -6.24 -6.37 2.24
CA LEU A 31 -5.15 -5.70 2.94
C LEU A 31 -5.17 -4.22 2.55
N ASN A 32 -4.99 -3.34 3.54
CA ASN A 32 -4.82 -1.91 3.31
C ASN A 32 -3.40 -1.50 3.71
N PHE A 33 -2.68 -0.90 2.76
CA PHE A 33 -1.32 -0.42 2.98
C PHE A 33 -1.31 1.11 3.02
N VAL A 34 -0.94 1.66 4.17
CA VAL A 34 -0.73 3.10 4.33
C VAL A 34 0.76 3.39 4.18
N ILE A 35 1.10 4.15 3.13
CA ILE A 35 2.46 4.55 2.82
C ILE A 35 2.61 6.02 3.17
N GLU A 36 3.41 6.31 4.19
CA GLU A 36 3.70 7.69 4.56
C GLU A 36 4.70 8.31 3.57
N ASN A 37 4.54 9.60 3.28
CA ASN A 37 5.39 10.36 2.36
C ASN A 37 5.48 9.79 0.93
N ALA A 38 4.44 9.09 0.47
CA ALA A 38 4.42 8.46 -0.86
C ALA A 38 4.62 9.46 -2.01
N LEU A 39 4.20 10.72 -1.84
CA LEU A 39 4.12 11.70 -2.94
C LEU A 39 5.14 12.84 -2.85
N GLY A 40 6.02 12.83 -1.85
CA GLY A 40 7.11 13.82 -1.73
C GLY A 40 6.70 15.31 -1.76
N GLY A 41 5.41 15.63 -1.55
CA GLY A 41 4.88 16.99 -1.76
C GLY A 41 3.43 17.05 -2.27
N GLY A 42 2.86 15.92 -2.71
CA GLY A 42 1.47 15.84 -3.16
C GLY A 42 1.35 15.81 -4.69
N VAL A 43 0.12 15.66 -5.18
CA VAL A 43 -0.15 15.33 -6.59
C VAL A 43 0.42 16.37 -7.57
N THR A 44 0.31 17.65 -7.24
CA THR A 44 0.64 18.77 -8.14
C THR A 44 2.14 19.04 -8.28
N ILE A 45 2.97 18.50 -7.39
CA ILE A 45 4.43 18.72 -7.39
C ILE A 45 5.24 17.43 -7.37
N SER A 46 4.57 16.27 -7.31
CA SER A 46 5.22 14.97 -7.35
C SER A 46 5.64 14.62 -8.78
N LEU A 47 6.90 14.20 -8.95
CA LEU A 47 7.41 13.61 -10.19
C LEU A 47 7.07 12.11 -10.30
N ALA A 48 6.28 11.55 -9.38
CA ALA A 48 5.91 10.15 -9.43
C ALA A 48 5.03 9.86 -10.65
N LEU A 49 5.35 8.76 -11.36
CA LEU A 49 4.68 8.31 -12.57
C LEU A 49 3.16 8.14 -12.41
N ASP A 50 2.71 7.90 -11.18
CA ASP A 50 1.30 8.00 -10.79
C ASP A 50 1.18 8.39 -9.31
N ALA A 51 1.09 9.69 -9.05
CA ALA A 51 0.93 10.22 -7.70
C ALA A 51 -0.39 9.80 -7.01
N HIS A 52 -1.31 9.16 -7.72
CA HIS A 52 -2.53 8.63 -7.11
C HIS A 52 -2.51 7.10 -6.93
N GLY A 53 -1.44 6.43 -7.37
CA GLY A 53 -1.23 4.98 -7.17
C GLY A 53 -2.24 4.06 -7.86
N LYS A 54 -3.06 4.57 -8.79
CA LYS A 54 -4.12 3.79 -9.47
C LYS A 54 -3.57 2.80 -10.50
N SER A 55 -2.41 3.11 -11.07
CA SER A 55 -1.76 2.35 -12.15
C SER A 55 -0.83 1.27 -11.61
N LEU A 56 -0.56 1.27 -10.30
CA LEU A 56 0.39 0.36 -9.67
C LEU A 56 -0.19 -1.04 -9.39
N SER A 57 -1.49 -1.24 -9.63
CA SER A 57 -2.15 -2.53 -9.46
C SER A 57 -1.54 -3.65 -10.32
N TYR A 58 -0.91 -3.31 -11.45
CA TYR A 58 -0.17 -4.26 -12.28
C TYR A 58 0.93 -5.00 -11.51
N LEU A 59 1.56 -4.38 -10.50
CA LEU A 59 2.59 -5.05 -9.67
C LEU A 59 2.03 -6.29 -8.95
N MET A 60 0.72 -6.37 -8.73
CA MET A 60 0.11 -7.55 -8.11
C MET A 60 0.16 -8.79 -9.01
N LEU A 61 0.32 -8.62 -10.33
CA LEU A 61 0.46 -9.74 -11.26
C LEU A 61 1.80 -10.48 -11.10
N ASP A 62 2.78 -9.84 -10.48
CA ASP A 62 4.10 -10.41 -10.21
C ASP A 62 4.15 -11.17 -8.86
N ILE A 63 3.02 -11.23 -8.13
CA ILE A 63 2.94 -11.96 -6.87
C ILE A 63 2.94 -13.46 -7.19
N GLU A 64 4.01 -14.15 -6.78
CA GLU A 64 4.02 -15.61 -6.74
C GLU A 64 3.01 -16.11 -5.71
N LEU A 65 2.03 -16.87 -6.21
CA LEU A 65 1.08 -17.57 -5.35
C LEU A 65 1.68 -18.93 -4.97
N PRO A 66 1.60 -19.34 -3.69
CA PRO A 66 1.93 -20.70 -3.33
C PRO A 66 1.09 -21.66 -4.18
N GLY A 67 1.73 -22.70 -4.71
CA GLY A 67 1.08 -23.69 -5.58
C GLY A 67 -0.18 -24.25 -4.92
N VAL A 68 -1.26 -24.31 -5.69
CA VAL A 68 -2.48 -25.05 -5.32
C VAL A 68 -2.24 -26.55 -5.40
#